data_AF-A0A1Q7B2C7-F1
#
_entry.id   AF-A0A1Q7B2C7-F1
#
_cell.length_a   1.000
_cell.length_b   1.000
_cell.length_c   1.000
_cell.angle_alpha   90.00
_cell.angle_beta   90.00
_cell.angle_gamma   90.00
#
_symmetry.space_group_name_H-M   'P 1'
#
loop_
_entity.id
_entity.type
_entity.pdbx_description
1 polymer ?
#
loop_
_entity_poly.entity_id
_entity_poly.type
_entity_poly.pdbx_seq_one_letter_code
_entity_poly.pdbx_strand_id
1 'polypeptide(L)'
;MRALFAIAGAALFAAACGKGSKSAPPAAPPAAARAVPAGPAEYTVIVKSTWTKTTHPFEYPSGARFSGMIGASHNAKYSIFAVGRRPTPGLERLSEEGKHSPLDTEIRTAIDQGNALALFESGGLKNFKDSMVATVRVDHTHPLVDVVNMIQPSPDWFTGATNVNLAENGGWVARRTLTLPAYDSGGDDGKTYQAPDRDTNPKKPTTRANDRHFVIHGRVKPVATLIFVRKSP
;
A
#
# COMPACT_ATOMS: atom_id res chain seq x y z
N MET A 1 58.87 56.06 -33.64
CA MET A 1 58.67 56.83 -34.88
C MET A 1 57.21 56.74 -35.27
N ARG A 2 56.54 57.91 -35.30
CA ARG A 2 55.29 58.31 -36.01
C ARG A 2 54.03 57.45 -35.75
N ALA A 3 53.13 57.76 -34.82
CA ALA A 3 52.22 58.92 -34.68
C ALA A 3 51.19 59.08 -35.83
N LEU A 4 49.89 59.12 -35.48
CA LEU A 4 48.80 60.04 -35.94
C LEU A 4 47.43 59.36 -35.70
N PHE A 5 46.65 59.78 -34.69
CA PHE A 5 45.61 60.85 -34.67
C PHE A 5 44.26 60.42 -35.27
N ALA A 6 43.17 60.51 -34.48
CA ALA A 6 41.99 61.30 -34.84
C ALA A 6 40.94 61.30 -33.71
N ILE A 7 40.57 62.51 -33.30
CA ILE A 7 39.37 62.87 -32.53
C ILE A 7 38.21 63.00 -33.53
N ALA A 8 37.04 62.45 -33.21
CA ALA A 8 35.72 62.90 -33.69
C ALA A 8 34.67 62.09 -32.91
N GLY A 9 33.54 62.60 -32.45
CA GLY A 9 32.87 63.87 -32.60
C GLY A 9 31.50 63.68 -31.94
N ALA A 10 31.01 64.70 -31.23
CA ALA A 10 29.67 64.68 -30.67
C ALA A 10 28.64 64.71 -31.81
N ALA A 11 27.62 63.85 -31.73
CA ALA A 11 26.38 64.00 -32.48
C ALA A 11 25.19 63.61 -31.59
N LEU A 12 24.35 64.60 -31.31
CA LEU A 12 23.03 64.43 -30.73
C LEU A 12 22.14 63.62 -31.68
N PHE A 13 21.37 62.68 -31.15
CA PHE A 13 20.04 62.36 -31.65
C PHE A 13 19.07 62.21 -30.48
N ALA A 14 18.05 63.06 -30.50
CA ALA A 14 16.84 62.97 -29.69
C ALA A 14 15.90 61.88 -30.23
N ALA A 15 14.79 61.65 -29.49
CA ALA A 15 13.63 60.80 -29.75
C ALA A 15 13.71 59.38 -29.16
N ALA A 16 12.73 58.83 -28.47
CA ALA A 16 11.39 59.31 -28.11
C ALA A 16 10.89 58.51 -26.90
N CYS A 17 10.09 59.14 -26.04
CA CYS A 17 9.25 58.46 -25.05
C CYS A 17 8.22 57.58 -25.77
N GLY A 18 8.46 56.26 -25.83
CA GLY A 18 7.46 55.26 -26.16
C GLY A 18 6.97 54.58 -24.88
N LYS A 19 5.88 55.07 -24.28
CA LYS A 19 5.12 54.34 -23.26
C LYS A 19 4.48 53.11 -23.91
N GLY A 20 5.21 52.00 -23.94
CA GLY A 20 4.68 50.69 -24.31
C GLY A 20 4.41 49.88 -23.05
N SER A 21 3.23 50.03 -22.46
CA SER A 21 2.72 49.14 -21.42
C SER A 21 2.55 47.75 -22.04
N LYS A 22 3.57 46.89 -21.94
CA LYS A 22 3.42 45.47 -22.28
C LYS A 22 2.47 44.86 -21.25
N SER A 23 1.23 44.63 -21.65
CA SER A 23 0.27 43.84 -20.89
C SER A 23 0.88 42.46 -20.65
N ALA A 24 0.97 42.08 -19.37
CA ALA A 24 1.33 40.73 -18.99
C ALA A 24 0.27 39.76 -19.55
N PRO A 25 0.67 38.56 -20.02
CA PRO A 25 -0.30 37.55 -20.45
C PRO A 25 -1.24 37.19 -19.29
N PRO A 26 -2.53 36.97 -19.55
CA PRO A 26 -3.49 36.60 -18.51
C PRO A 26 -3.03 35.33 -17.80
N ALA A 27 -3.12 35.35 -16.47
CA ALA A 27 -2.80 34.21 -15.64
C ALA A 27 -3.58 32.97 -16.12
N ALA A 28 -2.89 31.85 -16.24
CA ALA A 28 -3.53 30.57 -16.52
C ALA A 28 -4.63 30.32 -15.48
N PRO A 29 -5.82 29.83 -15.87
CA PRO A 29 -6.87 29.50 -14.92
C PRO A 29 -6.32 28.53 -13.87
N PRO A 30 -6.73 28.67 -12.58
CA PRO A 30 -6.29 27.75 -11.55
C PRO A 30 -6.56 26.32 -12.03
N ALA A 31 -5.54 25.46 -11.94
CA ALA A 31 -5.69 24.04 -12.25
C ALA A 31 -6.95 23.54 -11.54
N ALA A 32 -7.92 23.03 -12.30
CA ALA A 32 -9.18 22.54 -11.76
C ALA A 32 -8.88 21.68 -10.54
N ALA A 33 -9.40 22.06 -9.37
CA ALA A 33 -9.20 21.32 -8.14
C ALA A 33 -9.53 19.85 -8.45
N ARG A 34 -8.56 18.94 -8.21
CA ARG A 34 -8.80 17.50 -8.40
C ARG A 34 -10.08 17.17 -7.66
N ALA A 35 -11.08 16.67 -8.38
CA ALA A 35 -12.30 16.21 -7.75
C ALA A 35 -11.92 15.20 -6.66
N VAL A 36 -12.39 15.42 -5.44
CA VAL A 36 -12.23 14.50 -4.31
C VAL A 36 -13.60 13.95 -3.92
N PRO A 37 -13.67 12.71 -3.41
CA PRO A 37 -14.93 12.16 -2.95
C PRO A 37 -15.59 13.06 -1.90
N ALA A 38 -16.90 13.27 -2.03
CA ALA A 38 -17.68 14.00 -1.03
C ALA A 38 -17.87 13.14 0.21
N GLY A 39 -17.39 13.64 1.35
CA GLY A 39 -17.54 13.00 2.65
C GLY A 39 -16.85 11.64 2.80
N PRO A 40 -16.94 11.06 3.99
CA PRO A 40 -16.40 9.74 4.30
C PRO A 40 -17.27 8.62 3.72
N ALA A 41 -16.71 7.43 3.56
CA ALA A 41 -17.42 6.22 3.14
C ALA A 41 -17.04 5.02 4.01
N GLU A 42 -17.94 4.04 4.06
CA GLU A 42 -17.66 2.73 4.66
C GLU A 42 -17.62 1.64 3.60
N TYR A 43 -16.71 0.68 3.80
CA TYR A 43 -16.56 -0.49 2.96
C TYR A 43 -16.63 -1.76 3.79
N THR A 44 -17.32 -2.76 3.26
CA THR A 44 -17.13 -4.16 3.68
C THR A 44 -15.87 -4.69 3.01
N VAL A 45 -14.92 -5.16 3.82
CA VAL A 45 -13.67 -5.80 3.40
C VAL A 45 -13.86 -7.30 3.49
N ILE A 46 -13.60 -8.02 2.40
CA ILE A 46 -13.81 -9.48 2.32
C ILE A 46 -12.54 -10.14 1.80
N VAL A 47 -11.99 -11.10 2.55
CA VAL A 47 -10.89 -11.95 2.10
C VAL A 47 -11.40 -13.39 1.92
N LYS A 48 -11.21 -13.92 0.71
CA LYS A 48 -11.54 -15.30 0.33
C LYS A 48 -10.27 -16.07 0.00
N SER A 49 -10.10 -17.25 0.58
CA SER A 49 -8.94 -18.09 0.25
C SER A 49 -9.05 -18.66 -1.17
N THR A 50 -7.93 -18.62 -1.89
CA THR A 50 -7.68 -19.43 -3.09
C THR A 50 -6.53 -20.43 -2.86
N TRP A 51 -5.98 -20.46 -1.64
CA TRP A 51 -4.93 -21.35 -1.19
C TRP A 51 -5.54 -22.70 -0.76
N THR A 52 -5.35 -23.71 -1.61
CA THR A 52 -5.90 -25.05 -1.43
C THR A 52 -4.85 -26.07 -1.89
N LYS A 53 -5.00 -27.34 -1.47
CA LYS A 53 -4.13 -28.42 -1.93
C LYS A 53 -4.10 -28.58 -3.45
N THR A 54 -5.17 -28.21 -4.15
CA THR A 54 -5.23 -28.27 -5.61
C THR A 54 -4.47 -27.11 -6.26
N THR A 55 -4.57 -25.91 -5.70
CA THR A 55 -3.95 -24.70 -6.28
C THR A 55 -2.47 -24.56 -5.90
N HIS A 56 -2.08 -25.06 -4.73
CA HIS A 56 -0.72 -25.00 -4.17
C HIS A 56 -0.35 -26.39 -3.62
N PRO A 57 -0.11 -27.38 -4.50
CA PRO A 57 0.02 -28.79 -4.07
C PRO A 57 1.34 -29.13 -3.38
N PHE A 58 2.39 -28.33 -3.61
CA PHE A 58 3.71 -28.61 -3.05
C PHE A 58 3.71 -28.39 -1.52
N GLU A 59 3.99 -29.44 -0.77
CA GLU A 59 4.05 -29.47 0.70
C GLU A 59 2.80 -28.92 1.42
N TYR A 60 1.65 -28.88 0.75
CA TYR A 60 0.43 -28.29 1.30
C TYR A 60 0.13 -28.83 2.71
N PRO A 61 0.03 -27.95 3.73
CA PRO A 61 0.05 -28.40 5.11
C PRO A 61 -1.32 -28.94 5.55
N SER A 62 -1.29 -29.89 6.50
CA SER A 62 -2.47 -30.24 7.28
C SER A 62 -2.88 -29.07 8.17
N GLY A 63 -4.19 -28.80 8.29
CA GLY A 63 -4.68 -27.71 9.15
C GLY A 63 -4.42 -26.30 8.61
N ALA A 64 -4.20 -26.18 7.30
CA ALA A 64 -4.08 -24.93 6.56
C ALA A 64 -5.22 -23.96 6.94
N ARG A 65 -4.84 -22.74 7.32
CA ARG A 65 -5.76 -21.69 7.76
C ARG A 65 -5.14 -20.32 7.51
N PHE A 66 -5.94 -19.27 7.62
CA PHE A 66 -5.43 -17.92 7.78
C PHE A 66 -5.58 -17.45 9.23
N SER A 67 -4.63 -16.65 9.71
CA SER A 67 -4.86 -15.84 10.91
C SER A 67 -6.01 -14.86 10.65
N GLY A 68 -6.46 -14.16 11.69
CA GLY A 68 -7.33 -13.01 11.49
C GLY A 68 -6.66 -11.98 10.60
N MET A 69 -7.42 -11.32 9.72
CA MET A 69 -6.90 -10.17 8.99
C MET A 69 -6.87 -8.95 9.91
N ILE A 70 -5.89 -8.09 9.69
CA ILE A 70 -5.77 -6.78 10.30
C ILE A 70 -5.41 -5.77 9.20
N GLY A 71 -5.92 -4.56 9.32
CA GLY A 71 -5.69 -3.53 8.33
C GLY A 71 -6.02 -2.13 8.84
N ALA A 72 -5.68 -1.13 8.03
CA ALA A 72 -5.97 0.26 8.34
C ALA A 72 -6.37 1.02 7.08
N SER A 73 -7.27 1.99 7.20
CA SER A 73 -7.35 3.09 6.25
C SER A 73 -6.35 4.17 6.61
N HIS A 74 -5.67 4.74 5.62
CA HIS A 74 -4.54 5.64 5.85
C HIS A 74 -4.24 6.58 4.70
N ASN A 75 -3.33 7.51 4.95
CA ASN A 75 -2.77 8.42 3.97
C ASN A 75 -1.38 7.94 3.50
N ALA A 76 -0.77 8.65 2.56
CA ALA A 76 0.50 8.23 1.95
C ALA A 76 1.73 8.23 2.89
N LYS A 77 1.59 8.69 4.14
CA LYS A 77 2.66 8.71 5.15
C LYS A 77 2.73 7.42 5.97
N TYR A 78 1.77 6.52 5.80
CA TYR A 78 1.72 5.24 6.51
C TYR A 78 1.52 4.09 5.52
N SER A 79 2.00 2.91 5.92
CA SER A 79 1.72 1.61 5.30
C SER A 79 2.09 0.53 6.30
N ILE A 80 1.34 -0.55 6.38
CA ILE A 80 1.64 -1.71 7.25
C ILE A 80 2.92 -2.40 6.77
N PHE A 81 3.09 -2.55 5.46
CA PHE A 81 4.27 -3.17 4.88
C PHE A 81 4.61 -2.58 3.51
N ALA A 82 5.85 -2.76 3.09
CA ALA A 82 6.27 -2.50 1.72
C ALA A 82 7.38 -3.47 1.33
N VAL A 83 7.33 -3.97 0.09
CA VAL A 83 8.40 -4.82 -0.45
C VAL A 83 9.72 -4.05 -0.42
N GLY A 84 10.78 -4.68 0.08
CA GLY A 84 12.09 -4.06 0.25
C GLY A 84 12.26 -3.27 1.55
N ARG A 85 11.25 -3.21 2.43
CA ARG A 85 11.38 -2.68 3.80
C ARG A 85 11.44 -3.84 4.79
N ARG A 86 12.20 -3.66 5.88
CA ARG A 86 12.22 -4.63 6.99
C ARG A 86 10.86 -4.65 7.69
N PRO A 87 10.41 -5.79 8.20
CA PRO A 87 9.16 -5.86 8.94
C PRO A 87 9.26 -5.01 10.21
N THR A 88 8.14 -4.41 10.61
CA THR A 88 7.99 -3.88 11.97
C THR A 88 7.86 -5.06 12.95
N PRO A 89 8.10 -4.86 14.26
CA PRO A 89 7.81 -5.89 15.26
C PRO A 89 6.37 -6.43 15.16
N GLY A 90 5.41 -5.57 14.82
CA GLY A 90 4.03 -5.96 14.57
C GLY A 90 3.86 -6.87 13.36
N LEU A 91 4.43 -6.51 12.21
CA LEU A 91 4.34 -7.33 10.99
C LEU A 91 5.04 -8.68 11.16
N GLU A 92 6.19 -8.70 11.81
CA GLU A 92 6.92 -9.93 12.17
C GLU A 92 6.05 -10.84 13.02
N ARG A 93 5.50 -10.32 14.12
CA ARG A 93 4.65 -11.10 15.03
C ARG A 93 3.37 -11.62 14.38
N LEU A 94 2.79 -10.83 13.47
CA LEU A 94 1.68 -11.29 12.66
C LEU A 94 2.11 -12.44 11.74
N SER A 95 3.24 -12.30 11.07
CA SER A 95 3.67 -13.23 10.03
C SER A 95 4.15 -14.57 10.58
N GLU A 96 4.68 -14.59 11.80
CA GLU A 96 5.20 -15.81 12.45
C GLU A 96 4.14 -16.50 13.34
N GLU A 97 3.27 -15.71 14.01
CA GLU A 97 2.35 -16.26 15.01
C GLU A 97 0.87 -15.96 14.72
N GLY A 98 0.55 -15.13 13.73
CA GLY A 98 -0.81 -14.69 13.42
C GLY A 98 -1.41 -13.76 14.47
N LYS A 99 -0.59 -13.20 15.36
CA LYS A 99 -1.03 -12.28 16.41
C LYS A 99 -1.12 -10.86 15.88
N HIS A 100 -2.19 -10.17 16.25
CA HIS A 100 -2.41 -8.78 15.85
C HIS A 100 -1.59 -7.79 16.68
N SER A 101 -1.24 -8.14 17.91
CA SER A 101 -0.36 -7.32 18.74
C SER A 101 1.11 -7.68 18.49
N PRO A 102 2.01 -6.69 18.30
CA PRO A 102 1.82 -5.24 18.50
C PRO A 102 1.41 -4.43 17.25
N LEU A 103 1.11 -5.06 16.11
CA LEU A 103 0.72 -4.33 14.88
C LEU A 103 -0.51 -3.43 15.08
N ASP A 104 -1.47 -3.89 15.87
CA ASP A 104 -2.65 -3.12 16.26
C ASP A 104 -2.27 -1.82 17.02
N THR A 105 -1.23 -1.87 17.85
CA THR A 105 -0.67 -0.72 18.58
C THR A 105 0.08 0.22 17.64
N GLU A 106 0.82 -0.33 16.67
CA GLU A 106 1.48 0.45 15.61
C GLU A 106 0.45 1.21 14.75
N ILE A 107 -0.66 0.57 14.39
CA ILE A 107 -1.76 1.21 13.65
C ILE A 107 -2.41 2.31 14.49
N ARG A 108 -2.72 2.07 15.77
CA ARG A 108 -3.30 3.11 16.64
C ARG A 108 -2.37 4.30 16.80
N THR A 109 -1.06 4.06 16.91
CA THR A 109 -0.06 5.12 16.92
C THR A 109 -0.10 5.96 15.62
N ALA A 110 -0.28 5.31 14.46
CA ALA A 110 -0.44 6.03 13.20
C ALA A 110 -1.76 6.82 13.13
N ILE A 111 -2.82 6.35 13.78
CA ILE A 111 -4.09 7.09 13.92
C ILE A 111 -3.89 8.34 14.79
N ASP A 112 -3.23 8.21 15.93
CA ASP A 112 -2.94 9.34 16.84
C ASP A 112 -2.07 10.42 16.17
N GLN A 113 -1.22 10.01 15.21
CA GLN A 113 -0.40 10.90 14.40
C GLN A 113 -1.15 11.52 13.19
N GLY A 114 -2.41 11.15 12.96
CA GLY A 114 -3.18 11.57 11.79
C GLY A 114 -2.67 11.00 10.47
N ASN A 115 -1.93 9.89 10.50
CA ASN A 115 -1.45 9.17 9.33
C ASN A 115 -2.39 8.03 8.90
N ALA A 116 -3.17 7.51 9.85
CA ALA A 116 -4.24 6.53 9.64
C ALA A 116 -5.58 7.06 10.18
N LEU A 117 -6.69 6.49 9.71
CA LEU A 117 -8.05 6.86 10.12
C LEU A 117 -8.73 5.78 10.95
N ALA A 118 -8.74 4.53 10.46
CA ALA A 118 -9.46 3.45 11.11
C ALA A 118 -8.70 2.13 11.03
N LEU A 119 -8.48 1.51 12.19
CA LEU A 119 -8.10 0.11 12.33
C LEU A 119 -9.31 -0.78 12.06
N PHE A 120 -9.11 -1.92 11.41
CA PHE A 120 -10.11 -2.98 11.34
C PHE A 120 -9.44 -4.36 11.43
N GLU A 121 -10.21 -5.33 11.90
CA GLU A 121 -9.75 -6.68 12.17
C GLU A 121 -10.87 -7.71 11.98
N SER A 122 -10.49 -8.98 11.82
CA SER A 122 -11.42 -10.12 11.85
C SER A 122 -10.84 -11.29 12.63
N GLY A 123 -11.69 -12.28 12.95
CA GLY A 123 -11.22 -13.61 13.33
C GLY A 123 -10.54 -14.34 12.17
N GLY A 124 -9.75 -15.38 12.48
CA GLY A 124 -9.07 -16.20 11.48
C GLY A 124 -9.99 -17.12 10.69
N LEU A 125 -9.48 -17.67 9.59
CA LEU A 125 -10.25 -18.48 8.65
C LEU A 125 -9.72 -19.92 8.59
N LYS A 126 -10.45 -20.86 9.19
CA LYS A 126 -10.12 -22.30 9.16
C LYS A 126 -10.84 -23.07 8.05
N ASN A 127 -12.08 -22.68 7.73
CA ASN A 127 -12.86 -23.28 6.66
C ASN A 127 -12.85 -22.34 5.45
N PHE A 128 -12.11 -22.71 4.40
CA PHE A 128 -11.95 -21.89 3.20
C PHE A 128 -13.20 -21.77 2.31
N LYS A 129 -14.32 -22.41 2.68
CA LYS A 129 -15.64 -22.11 2.08
C LYS A 129 -16.21 -20.79 2.60
N ASP A 130 -15.79 -20.35 3.79
CA ASP A 130 -16.22 -19.11 4.41
C ASP A 130 -15.36 -17.93 3.92
N SER A 131 -15.52 -16.75 4.53
CA SER A 131 -14.71 -15.56 4.22
C SER A 131 -14.41 -14.78 5.48
N MET A 132 -13.24 -14.16 5.54
CA MET A 132 -13.00 -13.11 6.55
C MET A 132 -13.72 -11.84 6.11
N VAL A 133 -14.40 -11.19 7.04
CA VAL A 133 -15.20 -9.99 6.78
C VAL A 133 -14.94 -8.97 7.88
N ALA A 134 -14.71 -7.71 7.50
CA ALA A 134 -14.65 -6.57 8.40
C ALA A 134 -15.23 -5.31 7.74
N THR A 135 -15.32 -4.22 8.48
CA THR A 135 -15.68 -2.90 7.97
C THR A 135 -14.51 -1.95 8.13
N VAL A 136 -14.26 -1.12 7.12
CA VAL A 136 -13.32 0.00 7.22
C VAL A 136 -13.98 1.30 6.78
N ARG A 137 -13.67 2.38 7.50
CA ARG A 137 -14.06 3.75 7.13
C ARG A 137 -12.90 4.42 6.41
N VAL A 138 -13.20 5.16 5.34
CA VAL A 138 -12.25 5.99 4.59
C VAL A 138 -12.76 7.43 4.49
N ASP A 139 -11.85 8.38 4.31
CA ASP A 139 -12.17 9.77 4.00
C ASP A 139 -11.18 10.34 2.97
N HIS A 140 -11.43 11.58 2.52
CA HIS A 140 -10.62 12.20 1.46
C HIS A 140 -9.13 12.40 1.84
N THR A 141 -8.78 12.42 3.13
CA THR A 141 -7.39 12.49 3.58
C THR A 141 -6.76 11.12 3.79
N HIS A 142 -7.56 10.07 3.99
CA HIS A 142 -7.14 8.67 4.18
C HIS A 142 -7.82 7.71 3.19
N PRO A 143 -7.59 7.87 1.87
CA PRO A 143 -8.28 7.07 0.84
C PRO A 143 -7.63 5.70 0.58
N LEU A 144 -6.48 5.41 1.19
CA LEU A 144 -5.73 4.16 1.00
C LEU A 144 -6.11 3.14 2.07
N VAL A 145 -6.05 1.86 1.72
CA VAL A 145 -6.27 0.77 2.67
C VAL A 145 -5.16 -0.28 2.55
N ASP A 146 -4.63 -0.69 3.69
CA ASP A 146 -3.74 -1.84 3.85
C ASP A 146 -4.48 -2.99 4.54
N VAL A 147 -4.22 -4.22 4.11
CA VAL A 147 -4.77 -5.45 4.71
C VAL A 147 -3.70 -6.53 4.72
N VAL A 148 -3.51 -7.21 5.84
CA VAL A 148 -2.59 -8.34 5.98
C VAL A 148 -3.19 -9.47 6.83
N ASN A 149 -2.82 -10.71 6.54
CA ASN A 149 -3.04 -11.87 7.39
C ASN A 149 -1.96 -12.93 7.16
N MET A 150 -1.65 -13.72 8.18
CA MET A 150 -0.70 -14.83 8.08
C MET A 150 -1.28 -15.99 7.26
N ILE A 151 -0.41 -16.68 6.53
CA ILE A 151 -0.64 -17.99 5.93
C ILE A 151 -0.17 -19.04 6.94
N GLN A 152 -1.06 -19.88 7.45
CA GLN A 152 -0.75 -20.77 8.58
C GLN A 152 -0.94 -22.25 8.24
N PRO A 153 -0.01 -23.13 8.66
CA PRO A 153 1.30 -22.82 9.24
C PRO A 153 2.26 -22.26 8.18
N SER A 154 3.24 -21.46 8.60
CA SER A 154 4.39 -21.04 7.80
C SER A 154 5.47 -20.48 8.74
N PRO A 155 6.72 -20.30 8.27
CA PRO A 155 7.77 -19.65 9.07
C PRO A 155 7.39 -18.20 9.35
N ASP A 156 7.21 -17.40 8.29
CA ASP A 156 6.86 -15.99 8.38
C ASP A 156 6.07 -15.50 7.13
N TRP A 157 5.29 -16.39 6.53
CA TRP A 157 4.56 -16.07 5.31
C TRP A 157 3.21 -15.43 5.60
N PHE A 158 2.96 -14.31 4.93
CA PHE A 158 1.70 -13.61 5.01
C PHE A 158 1.16 -13.28 3.62
N THR A 159 -0.10 -12.89 3.55
CA THR A 159 -0.73 -12.36 2.34
C THR A 159 -1.36 -11.02 2.66
N GLY A 160 -1.44 -10.15 1.66
CA GLY A 160 -1.97 -8.82 1.88
C GLY A 160 -1.93 -7.92 0.65
N ALA A 161 -2.53 -6.75 0.80
CA ALA A 161 -2.43 -5.65 -0.14
C ALA A 161 -2.06 -4.39 0.63
N THR A 162 -1.24 -3.54 0.01
CA THR A 162 -0.88 -2.23 0.55
C THR A 162 -1.23 -1.13 -0.45
N ASN A 163 -1.52 0.06 0.06
CA ASN A 163 -1.85 1.28 -0.65
C ASN A 163 -3.03 1.11 -1.62
N VAL A 164 -4.06 0.34 -1.23
CA VAL A 164 -5.26 0.15 -2.05
C VAL A 164 -6.09 1.44 -2.03
N ASN A 165 -5.99 2.24 -3.09
CA ASN A 165 -6.76 3.48 -3.20
C ASN A 165 -8.24 3.19 -3.49
N LEU A 166 -9.16 3.65 -2.64
CA LEU A 166 -10.61 3.50 -2.86
C LEU A 166 -11.27 4.75 -3.48
N ALA A 167 -10.50 5.82 -3.70
CA ALA A 167 -10.94 7.03 -4.40
C ALA A 167 -10.44 7.04 -5.86
N GLU A 168 -11.37 7.08 -6.82
CA GLU A 168 -11.07 7.21 -8.25
C GLU A 168 -11.97 8.24 -8.90
N ASN A 169 -11.43 9.03 -9.84
CA ASN A 169 -12.17 10.01 -10.64
C ASN A 169 -13.04 10.95 -9.78
N GLY A 170 -12.57 11.30 -8.57
CA GLY A 170 -13.27 12.15 -7.62
C GLY A 170 -14.44 11.52 -6.89
N GLY A 171 -14.58 10.19 -6.91
CA GLY A 171 -15.60 9.46 -6.17
C GLY A 171 -15.07 8.22 -5.46
N TRP A 172 -15.86 7.72 -4.53
CA TRP A 172 -15.63 6.44 -3.87
C TRP A 172 -16.03 5.28 -4.79
N VAL A 173 -15.10 4.38 -5.10
CA VAL A 173 -15.39 3.22 -5.96
C VAL A 173 -16.46 2.35 -5.34
N ALA A 174 -17.44 1.88 -6.12
CA ALA A 174 -18.49 1.02 -5.58
C ALA A 174 -17.95 -0.35 -5.13
N ARG A 175 -16.98 -0.88 -5.88
CA ARG A 175 -16.35 -2.17 -5.62
C ARG A 175 -14.91 -2.16 -6.12
N ARG A 176 -14.02 -2.81 -5.38
CA ARG A 176 -12.66 -3.15 -5.84
C ARG A 176 -12.36 -4.60 -5.55
N THR A 177 -11.67 -5.28 -6.46
CA THR A 177 -11.28 -6.69 -6.28
C THR A 177 -9.82 -6.83 -6.67
N LEU A 178 -9.03 -7.47 -5.81
CA LEU A 178 -7.62 -7.74 -6.02
C LEU A 178 -7.33 -9.21 -5.72
N THR A 179 -6.39 -9.79 -6.45
CA THR A 179 -5.77 -11.06 -6.06
C THR A 179 -4.60 -10.80 -5.13
N LEU A 180 -4.48 -11.57 -4.07
CA LEU A 180 -3.41 -11.42 -3.09
C LEU A 180 -2.33 -12.51 -3.28
N PRO A 181 -1.07 -12.14 -3.51
CA PRO A 181 0.05 -13.06 -3.47
C PRO A 181 0.54 -13.28 -2.03
N ALA A 182 1.36 -14.30 -1.84
CA ALA A 182 2.11 -14.49 -0.61
C ALA A 182 3.37 -13.60 -0.57
N TYR A 183 3.78 -13.23 0.63
CA TYR A 183 4.97 -12.49 0.97
C TYR A 183 5.73 -13.24 2.07
N ASP A 184 7.05 -13.11 2.03
CA ASP A 184 7.97 -13.51 3.08
C ASP A 184 8.33 -12.23 3.84
N SER A 185 8.07 -12.21 5.16
CA SER A 185 8.23 -11.00 5.95
C SER A 185 9.69 -10.61 6.12
N GLY A 186 10.60 -11.59 6.11
CA GLY A 186 12.01 -11.49 6.42
C GLY A 186 12.33 -11.74 7.91
N GLY A 187 11.36 -12.28 8.66
CA GLY A 187 11.40 -12.56 10.09
C GLY A 187 12.05 -13.89 10.43
N ASP A 188 11.79 -14.92 9.63
CA ASP A 188 12.19 -16.31 9.89
C ASP A 188 12.85 -16.94 8.64
N ASP A 189 13.86 -17.77 8.85
CA ASP A 189 14.68 -18.38 7.81
C ASP A 189 14.31 -19.82 7.46
N GLY A 190 13.19 -20.31 7.98
CA GLY A 190 12.49 -21.52 7.57
C GLY A 190 12.12 -21.48 6.09
N LYS A 191 11.91 -22.66 5.52
CA LYS A 191 11.75 -22.84 4.06
C LYS A 191 10.55 -23.68 3.64
N THR A 192 9.80 -24.22 4.60
CA THR A 192 8.63 -25.05 4.38
C THR A 192 7.51 -24.62 5.32
N TYR A 193 6.26 -24.95 5.01
CA TYR A 193 5.11 -24.56 5.84
C TYR A 193 5.22 -24.98 7.32
N GLN A 194 5.94 -26.06 7.62
CA GLN A 194 6.07 -26.63 8.97
C GLN A 194 7.52 -26.63 9.46
N ALA A 195 8.39 -25.80 8.87
CA ALA A 195 9.77 -25.67 9.35
C ALA A 195 9.77 -25.24 10.83
N PRO A 196 10.74 -25.74 11.63
CA PRO A 196 10.96 -25.20 12.96
C PRO A 196 11.38 -23.73 12.87
N ASP A 197 11.09 -22.99 13.94
CA ASP A 197 11.52 -21.60 14.12
C ASP A 197 13.03 -21.45 13.87
N ARG A 198 13.37 -20.44 13.08
CA ARG A 198 14.73 -20.08 12.71
C ARG A 198 14.81 -18.57 12.50
N ASP A 199 14.82 -17.84 13.61
CA ASP A 199 14.94 -16.38 13.65
C ASP A 199 15.98 -15.82 12.67
N THR A 200 15.57 -14.84 11.85
CA THR A 200 16.46 -14.10 10.96
C THR A 200 17.04 -12.88 11.65
N ASN A 201 18.34 -12.91 11.94
CA ASN A 201 19.05 -11.79 12.55
C ASN A 201 20.28 -11.34 11.72
N PRO A 202 20.31 -10.10 11.18
CA PRO A 202 19.27 -9.08 11.29
C PRO A 202 18.12 -9.35 10.30
N LYS A 203 16.88 -8.95 10.65
CA LYS A 203 15.66 -9.17 9.84
C LYS A 203 15.82 -8.80 8.37
N LYS A 204 15.39 -9.63 7.44
CA LYS A 204 15.51 -9.32 6.01
C LYS A 204 14.41 -8.35 5.56
N PRO A 205 14.59 -7.63 4.44
CA PRO A 205 13.50 -6.90 3.83
C PRO A 205 12.39 -7.85 3.38
N THR A 206 11.13 -7.44 3.54
CA THR A 206 9.95 -8.16 3.05
C THR A 206 10.05 -8.35 1.54
N THR A 207 9.78 -9.56 1.06
CA THR A 207 9.82 -9.91 -0.36
C THR A 207 8.54 -10.61 -0.80
N ARG A 208 8.33 -10.74 -2.11
CA ARG A 208 7.32 -11.67 -2.61
C ARG A 208 7.81 -13.09 -2.35
N ALA A 209 6.95 -13.94 -1.79
CA ALA A 209 7.25 -15.35 -1.67
C ALA A 209 7.14 -15.99 -3.06
N ASN A 210 8.27 -16.05 -3.77
CA ASN A 210 8.38 -16.50 -5.17
C ASN A 210 9.01 -17.91 -5.28
N ASP A 211 8.89 -18.72 -4.23
CA ASP A 211 9.37 -20.09 -4.25
C ASP A 211 8.32 -21.04 -4.86
N ARG A 212 8.65 -22.33 -4.89
CA ARG A 212 7.80 -23.38 -5.44
C ARG A 212 6.48 -23.62 -4.69
N HIS A 213 6.29 -23.07 -3.49
CA HIS A 213 5.01 -23.12 -2.79
C HIS A 213 3.98 -22.21 -3.45
N PHE A 214 4.42 -21.06 -3.98
CA PHE A 214 3.55 -20.02 -4.53
C PHE A 214 3.74 -19.79 -6.03
N VAL A 215 4.76 -20.38 -6.65
CA VAL A 215 5.02 -20.33 -8.09
C VAL A 215 4.73 -21.69 -8.72
N ILE A 216 3.66 -21.75 -9.52
CA ILE A 216 3.22 -22.98 -10.20
C ILE A 216 3.37 -22.80 -11.71
N HIS A 217 4.17 -23.66 -12.34
CA HIS A 217 4.52 -23.58 -13.77
C HIS A 217 5.07 -22.19 -14.16
N GLY A 218 5.98 -21.64 -13.35
CA GLY A 218 6.64 -20.36 -13.59
C GLY A 218 5.75 -19.13 -13.39
N ARG A 219 4.54 -19.27 -12.83
CA ARG A 219 3.62 -18.17 -12.55
C ARG A 219 3.28 -18.11 -11.07
N VAL A 220 3.36 -16.92 -10.49
CA VAL A 220 2.87 -16.65 -9.13
C VAL A 220 1.38 -16.95 -9.09
N LYS A 221 0.97 -17.80 -8.16
CA LYS A 221 -0.43 -18.11 -7.87
C LYS A 221 -0.88 -17.30 -6.66
N PRO A 222 -2.02 -16.60 -6.75
CA PRO A 222 -2.56 -15.90 -5.59
C PRO A 222 -3.11 -16.89 -4.58
N VAL A 223 -2.94 -16.55 -3.30
CA VAL A 223 -3.41 -17.34 -2.15
C VAL A 223 -4.77 -16.86 -1.64
N ALA A 224 -5.18 -15.64 -2.01
CA ALA A 224 -6.50 -15.13 -1.67
C ALA A 224 -7.02 -14.12 -2.71
N THR A 225 -8.30 -13.78 -2.60
CA THR A 225 -8.94 -12.64 -3.24
C THR A 225 -9.42 -11.66 -2.17
N LEU A 226 -9.07 -10.38 -2.33
CA LEU A 226 -9.53 -9.26 -1.50
C LEU A 226 -10.60 -8.49 -2.25
N ILE A 227 -11.71 -8.21 -1.58
CA ILE A 227 -12.84 -7.48 -2.15
C ILE A 227 -13.23 -6.36 -1.18
N PHE A 228 -13.31 -5.14 -1.70
CA PHE A 228 -13.94 -4.01 -1.05
C PHE A 228 -15.29 -3.76 -1.70
N VAL A 229 -16.36 -3.66 -0.90
CA VAL A 229 -17.70 -3.28 -1.36
C VAL A 229 -18.15 -2.09 -0.54
N ARG A 230 -18.40 -0.96 -1.21
CA ARG A 230 -18.90 0.25 -0.56
C ARG A 230 -20.29 -0.06 0.01
N LYS A 231 -20.51 0.28 1.28
CA LYS A 231 -21.84 0.20 1.88
C LYS A 231 -22.72 1.33 1.31
N SER A 232 -23.99 1.04 1.09
CA SER A 232 -24.96 2.09 0.76
C SER A 232 -24.98 3.14 1.88
N PRO A 233 -25.11 4.44 1.54
CA PRO A 233 -25.31 5.50 2.52
C PRO A 233 -26.53 5.26 3.42
#